data_AF-A0A7C3SW83-F1
#
_entry.id   AF-A0A7C3SW83-F1
#
_cell.length_a   1.000
_cell.length_b   1.000
_cell.length_c   1.000
_cell.angle_alpha   90.00
_cell.angle_beta   90.00
_cell.angle_gamma   90.00
#
_symmetry.space_group_name_H-M   'P 1'
#
loop_
_entity.id
_entity.type
_entity.pdbx_description
1 polymer ?
#
loop_
_entity_poly.entity_id
_entity_poly.type
_entity_poly.pdbx_seq_one_letter_code
_entity_poly.pdbx_strand_id
1 'polypeptide(L)'
;MSANNPQKENIGRVSSEDKEVWYKSPALRFVVFFIIVVVSFLTAYRYLIRTTWNDRYLFTLARNTCWVLNKIGDNATLEGLPQNTSPEECRAWLSAWARGANQPAPEDYINVSKEPLTPWEQWSFRAQKARKQGGQTKLGPRVVFVLKEGLLSKITRLEEKIKELNRNSTLSEPEKASLLAKYNIELQALRVQYAEAQKNSKENRQVSGYIFPFIIISECGAIEIMAIFFAAVIAYPTLFRKKLLGIVVGIPLMYFVNIFRLTFLAIVGALNAGGKWFEFLHYYVWQAVYIVFVVAVWLAWIEFVVYAEVKEGMSFRDRIIQIFQKKTLVPLFQTLLFCVKFILVVVPLVCIWWALIPVYGWILVQISGSILRFIMGVPIVAGGIRPSGFLNTASVIYFVIQGYEFEKTSPIALLITNLPPFISLMLITRISWISRLKKILWGVSIIILGHILFIVIVLRYQEVLKAYSELPMAVIQFYLTMPFMLWIAMVFRERFLNRPSNNLTPSKKQA
;
A
#
# COMPACT_ATOMS: atom_id res chain seq x y z
N MET A 1 77.12 5.56 -31.65
CA MET A 1 76.17 6.39 -30.88
C MET A 1 74.92 6.59 -31.72
N SER A 2 73.76 6.54 -31.06
CA SER A 2 72.39 6.70 -31.57
C SER A 2 71.68 5.42 -32.05
N ALA A 3 70.57 5.17 -31.36
CA ALA A 3 69.71 3.99 -31.38
C ALA A 3 68.70 4.01 -32.55
N ASN A 4 68.41 2.83 -33.09
CA ASN A 4 67.24 2.59 -33.93
C ASN A 4 66.21 1.78 -33.12
N ASN A 5 65.00 2.33 -33.04
CA ASN A 5 63.90 1.91 -32.17
C ASN A 5 62.95 0.93 -32.90
N PRO A 6 62.77 -0.33 -32.46
CA PRO A 6 61.76 -1.22 -33.02
C PRO A 6 60.51 -1.21 -32.11
N GLN A 7 59.73 -0.13 -32.18
CA GLN A 7 58.36 -0.08 -31.64
C GLN A 7 57.41 0.44 -32.72
N LYS A 8 57.17 -0.38 -33.74
CA LYS A 8 56.02 -0.24 -34.66
C LYS A 8 55.80 -1.59 -35.33
N GLU A 9 55.09 -2.48 -34.63
CA GLU A 9 54.25 -3.56 -35.22
C GLU A 9 53.78 -4.48 -34.09
N ASN A 10 52.83 -4.01 -33.31
CA ASN A 10 51.87 -4.92 -32.67
C ASN A 10 50.59 -4.15 -32.34
N ILE A 11 49.92 -3.66 -33.39
CA ILE A 11 48.49 -3.34 -33.30
C ILE A 11 47.77 -4.67 -33.37
N GLY A 12 47.82 -5.39 -32.25
CA GLY A 12 47.10 -6.63 -32.04
C GLY A 12 45.62 -6.39 -32.27
N ARG A 13 45.05 -7.19 -33.16
CA ARG A 13 43.62 -7.36 -33.37
C ARG A 13 42.91 -7.34 -32.03
N VAL A 14 42.14 -6.29 -31.77
CA VAL A 14 41.08 -6.31 -30.76
C VAL A 14 40.08 -7.35 -31.27
N SER A 15 40.14 -8.56 -30.71
CA SER A 15 39.19 -9.63 -31.01
C SER A 15 37.79 -9.09 -30.80
N SER A 16 36.98 -9.14 -31.86
CA SER A 16 35.56 -8.82 -31.87
C SER A 16 34.69 -9.85 -31.13
N GLU A 17 35.30 -10.68 -30.28
CA GLU A 17 34.63 -11.70 -29.48
C GLU A 17 34.36 -11.18 -28.07
N ASP A 18 33.15 -11.44 -27.60
CA ASP A 18 32.52 -11.02 -26.35
C ASP A 18 32.08 -9.55 -26.22
N LYS A 19 31.31 -9.07 -27.20
CA LYS A 19 30.13 -8.24 -26.85
C LYS A 19 29.18 -9.13 -26.04
N GLU A 20 29.35 -9.14 -24.71
CA GLU A 20 28.47 -9.83 -23.76
C GLU A 20 27.02 -9.49 -24.13
N VAL A 21 26.30 -10.46 -24.69
CA VAL A 21 24.97 -10.20 -25.26
C VAL A 21 24.07 -9.66 -24.16
N TRP A 22 23.40 -8.53 -24.38
CA TRP A 22 22.71 -7.76 -23.33
C TRP A 22 21.73 -8.59 -22.47
N TYR A 23 21.11 -9.64 -23.05
CA TYR A 23 20.22 -10.58 -22.34
C TYR A 23 20.93 -11.56 -21.37
N LYS A 24 22.25 -11.68 -21.45
CA LYS A 24 23.07 -12.46 -20.51
C LYS A 24 23.34 -11.72 -19.21
N SER A 25 23.09 -10.41 -19.14
CA SER A 25 23.33 -9.65 -17.91
C SER A 25 22.44 -10.16 -16.76
N PRO A 26 23.01 -10.55 -15.60
CA PRO A 26 22.21 -11.02 -14.46
C PRO A 26 21.23 -9.96 -13.96
N ALA A 27 21.58 -8.68 -14.13
CA ALA A 27 20.72 -7.54 -13.82
C ALA A 27 19.44 -7.52 -14.66
N LEU A 28 19.55 -7.67 -15.98
CA LEU A 28 18.39 -7.69 -16.85
C LEU A 28 17.53 -8.93 -16.58
N ARG A 29 18.14 -10.11 -16.36
CA ARG A 29 17.40 -11.32 -16.02
C ARG A 29 16.57 -11.12 -14.74
N PHE A 30 17.17 -10.52 -13.72
CA PHE A 30 16.45 -10.15 -12.49
C PHE A 30 15.26 -9.23 -12.81
N VAL A 31 15.48 -8.14 -13.55
CA VAL A 31 14.45 -7.14 -13.86
C VAL A 31 13.31 -7.74 -14.68
N VAL A 32 13.62 -8.47 -15.76
CA VAL A 32 12.61 -9.08 -16.64
C VAL A 32 11.78 -10.11 -15.86
N PHE A 33 12.44 -10.99 -15.12
CA PHE A 33 11.74 -12.00 -14.33
C PHE A 33 10.90 -11.36 -13.22
N PHE A 34 11.44 -10.34 -12.54
CA PHE A 34 10.71 -9.55 -11.56
C PHE A 34 9.43 -8.96 -12.16
N ILE A 35 9.53 -8.29 -13.30
CA ILE A 35 8.39 -7.66 -13.99
C ILE A 35 7.33 -8.71 -14.36
N ILE A 36 7.74 -9.84 -14.94
CA ILE A 36 6.84 -10.93 -15.32
C ILE A 36 6.08 -11.43 -14.08
N VAL A 37 6.78 -11.68 -12.97
CA VAL A 37 6.14 -12.18 -11.74
C VAL A 37 5.20 -11.13 -11.15
N VAL A 38 5.61 -9.87 -11.02
CA VAL A 38 4.74 -8.79 -10.50
C VAL A 38 3.48 -8.65 -11.34
N VAL A 39 3.62 -8.50 -12.66
CA VAL A 39 2.48 -8.33 -13.57
C VAL A 39 1.55 -9.54 -13.50
N SER A 40 2.10 -10.75 -13.46
CA SER A 40 1.31 -11.98 -13.34
C SER A 40 0.52 -12.02 -12.03
N PHE A 41 1.15 -11.70 -10.89
CA PHE A 41 0.49 -11.72 -9.59
C PHE A 41 -0.57 -10.63 -9.45
N LEU A 42 -0.27 -9.40 -9.87
CA LEU A 42 -1.25 -8.30 -9.81
C LEU A 42 -2.43 -8.57 -10.74
N THR A 43 -2.18 -9.15 -11.92
CA THR A 43 -3.23 -9.57 -12.86
C THR A 43 -4.05 -10.72 -12.28
N ALA A 44 -3.42 -11.72 -11.67
CA ALA A 44 -4.14 -12.83 -11.03
C ALA A 44 -5.00 -12.35 -9.85
N TYR A 45 -4.46 -11.48 -9.00
CA TYR A 45 -5.19 -10.92 -7.86
C TYR A 45 -6.43 -10.15 -8.31
N ARG A 46 -6.38 -9.47 -9.46
CA ARG A 46 -7.56 -8.81 -10.05
C ARG A 46 -8.76 -9.75 -10.20
N TYR A 47 -8.54 -10.97 -10.69
CA TYR A 47 -9.61 -11.96 -10.82
C TYR A 47 -10.09 -12.49 -9.46
N LEU A 48 -9.24 -12.40 -8.43
CA LEU A 48 -9.57 -12.79 -7.06
C LEU A 48 -10.35 -11.72 -6.29
N ILE A 49 -10.30 -10.43 -6.68
CA ILE A 49 -10.94 -9.32 -5.94
C ILE A 49 -12.44 -9.60 -5.68
N ARG A 50 -13.16 -10.16 -6.65
CA ARG A 50 -14.60 -10.43 -6.56
C ARG A 50 -14.93 -11.84 -6.05
N THR A 51 -13.98 -12.52 -5.40
CA THR A 51 -14.17 -13.86 -4.86
C THR A 51 -14.34 -13.85 -3.34
N THR A 52 -14.93 -14.94 -2.82
CA THR A 52 -15.07 -15.17 -1.37
C THR A 52 -13.72 -15.28 -0.66
N TRP A 53 -12.65 -15.67 -1.37
CA TRP A 53 -11.29 -15.67 -0.83
C TRP A 53 -10.81 -14.27 -0.48
N ASN A 54 -11.04 -13.30 -1.37
CA ASN A 54 -10.70 -11.91 -1.09
C ASN A 54 -11.60 -11.32 0.01
N ASP A 55 -12.88 -11.72 0.09
CA ASP A 55 -13.75 -11.30 1.20
C ASP A 55 -13.22 -11.76 2.55
N ARG A 56 -12.76 -13.01 2.63
CA ARG A 56 -12.14 -13.56 3.85
C ARG A 56 -10.86 -12.81 4.20
N TYR A 57 -10.03 -12.51 3.20
CA TYR A 57 -8.81 -11.73 3.41
C TYR A 57 -9.12 -10.32 3.94
N LEU A 58 -10.00 -9.57 3.28
CA LEU A 58 -10.39 -8.22 3.71
C LEU A 58 -11.03 -8.22 5.09
N PHE A 59 -11.89 -9.21 5.37
CA PHE A 59 -12.51 -9.33 6.68
C PHE A 59 -11.51 -9.68 7.77
N THR A 60 -10.55 -10.57 7.50
CA THR A 60 -9.49 -10.91 8.45
C THR A 60 -8.62 -9.70 8.73
N LEU A 61 -8.28 -8.92 7.71
CA LEU A 61 -7.56 -7.66 7.84
C LEU A 61 -8.34 -6.65 8.68
N ALA A 62 -9.65 -6.52 8.45
CA ALA A 62 -10.52 -5.64 9.20
C ALA A 62 -10.68 -6.06 10.66
N ARG A 63 -10.86 -7.36 10.91
CA ARG A 63 -10.93 -7.94 12.25
C ARG A 63 -9.64 -7.68 13.02
N ASN A 64 -8.48 -7.93 12.42
CA ASN A 64 -7.19 -7.72 13.08
C ASN A 64 -6.93 -6.23 13.34
N THR A 65 -7.28 -5.36 12.39
CA THR A 65 -7.17 -3.91 12.56
C THR A 65 -8.09 -3.41 13.67
N CYS A 66 -9.34 -3.85 13.67
CA CYS A 66 -10.34 -3.55 14.71
C CYS A 66 -9.87 -4.04 16.10
N TRP A 67 -9.27 -5.22 16.17
CA TRP A 67 -8.68 -5.75 17.41
C TRP A 67 -7.58 -4.85 17.96
N VAL A 68 -6.67 -4.36 17.10
CA VAL A 68 -5.63 -3.39 17.52
C VAL A 68 -6.25 -2.07 17.95
N LEU A 69 -7.23 -1.55 17.20
CA LEU A 69 -7.89 -0.28 17.50
C LEU A 69 -8.64 -0.31 18.85
N ASN A 70 -9.25 -1.43 19.21
CA ASN A 70 -9.86 -1.65 20.52
C ASN A 70 -8.87 -1.62 21.70
N LYS A 71 -7.56 -1.69 21.45
CA LYS A 71 -6.53 -1.50 22.47
C LYS A 71 -6.08 -0.05 22.62
N ILE A 72 -6.49 0.83 21.70
CA ILE A 72 -6.00 2.21 21.60
C ILE A 72 -7.10 3.22 21.90
N GLY A 73 -8.27 3.07 21.28
CA GLY A 73 -9.42 3.96 21.50
C GLY A 73 -10.44 3.36 22.45
N ASP A 74 -11.48 4.14 22.75
CA ASP A 74 -12.59 3.71 23.61
C ASP A 74 -13.33 2.48 23.04
N ASN A 75 -13.53 2.44 21.71
CA ASN A 75 -14.18 1.32 21.04
C ASN A 75 -13.84 1.25 19.55
N ALA A 76 -13.80 0.04 19.00
CA ALA A 76 -13.81 -0.23 17.56
C ALA A 76 -14.79 -1.35 17.25
N THR A 77 -15.75 -1.08 16.36
CA THR A 77 -16.75 -2.06 15.93
C THR A 77 -16.53 -2.47 14.48
N LEU A 78 -16.71 -3.76 14.21
CA LEU A 78 -16.61 -4.35 12.88
C LEU A 78 -18.02 -4.68 12.38
N GLU A 79 -18.36 -4.16 11.21
CA GLU A 79 -19.76 -4.11 10.74
C GLU A 79 -20.68 -3.53 11.85
N GLY A 80 -21.99 -3.68 11.77
CA GLY A 80 -22.93 -3.01 12.70
C GLY A 80 -23.76 -1.90 12.07
N LEU A 81 -23.94 -1.99 10.75
CA LEU A 81 -25.02 -1.26 10.09
C LEU A 81 -26.34 -2.01 10.35
N PRO A 82 -27.43 -1.31 10.70
CA PRO A 82 -28.76 -1.90 10.71
C PRO A 82 -29.05 -2.50 9.34
N GLN A 83 -29.50 -3.75 9.32
CA GLN A 83 -29.98 -4.37 8.08
C GLN A 83 -31.50 -4.27 8.03
N ASN A 84 -32.03 -3.88 6.87
CA ASN A 84 -33.47 -3.89 6.60
C ASN A 84 -34.03 -5.32 6.43
N THR A 85 -33.15 -6.32 6.45
CA THR A 85 -33.44 -7.73 6.25
C THR A 85 -33.22 -8.46 7.57
N SER A 86 -34.13 -9.36 7.94
CA SER A 86 -34.03 -10.11 9.19
C SER A 86 -32.79 -11.02 9.20
N PRO A 87 -32.22 -11.36 10.37
CA PRO A 87 -31.08 -12.28 10.44
C PRO A 87 -31.35 -13.64 9.79
N GLU A 88 -32.56 -14.17 9.97
CA GLU A 88 -33.01 -15.43 9.36
C GLU A 88 -32.95 -15.35 7.83
N GLU A 89 -33.53 -14.30 7.25
CA GLU A 89 -33.57 -14.08 5.81
C GLU A 89 -32.15 -13.91 5.24
N CYS A 90 -31.28 -13.14 5.90
CA CYS A 90 -29.88 -13.00 5.48
C CYS A 90 -29.13 -14.35 5.44
N ARG A 91 -29.33 -15.21 6.46
CA ARG A 91 -28.71 -16.53 6.52
C ARG A 91 -29.24 -17.47 5.44
N ALA A 92 -30.54 -17.43 5.17
CA ALA A 92 -31.15 -18.19 4.08
C ALA A 92 -30.57 -17.79 2.72
N TRP A 93 -30.42 -16.49 2.45
CA TRP A 93 -29.75 -15.99 1.24
C TRP A 93 -28.29 -16.43 1.14
N LEU A 94 -27.55 -16.38 2.24
CA LEU A 94 -26.16 -16.85 2.27
C LEU A 94 -26.05 -18.35 1.95
N SER A 95 -26.96 -19.17 2.48
CA SER A 95 -27.05 -20.61 2.16
C SER A 95 -27.36 -20.84 0.69
N ALA A 96 -28.39 -20.15 0.17
CA ALA A 96 -28.80 -20.23 -1.23
C ALA A 96 -27.65 -19.90 -2.20
N TRP A 97 -26.94 -18.79 -1.94
CA TRP A 97 -25.80 -18.40 -2.77
C TRP A 97 -24.60 -19.35 -2.63
N ALA A 98 -24.37 -19.93 -1.45
CA ALA A 98 -23.31 -20.93 -1.27
C ALA A 98 -23.56 -22.18 -2.13
N ARG A 99 -24.83 -22.54 -2.39
CA ARG A 99 -25.25 -23.61 -3.29
C ARG A 99 -25.37 -23.18 -4.77
N GLY A 100 -25.12 -21.90 -5.08
CA GLY A 100 -25.22 -21.35 -6.42
C GLY A 100 -26.65 -20.99 -6.88
N ALA A 101 -27.63 -21.01 -5.98
CA ALA A 101 -29.02 -20.66 -6.29
C ALA A 101 -29.21 -19.15 -6.45
N ASN A 102 -30.24 -18.75 -7.22
CA ASN A 102 -30.61 -17.35 -7.42
C ASN A 102 -31.58 -16.83 -6.36
N GLN A 103 -32.22 -17.71 -5.59
CA GLN A 103 -33.15 -17.39 -4.51
C GLN A 103 -33.13 -18.48 -3.43
N PRO A 104 -33.50 -18.17 -2.18
CA PRO A 104 -33.66 -19.16 -1.11
C PRO A 104 -34.77 -20.17 -1.41
N ALA A 105 -34.53 -21.44 -1.06
CA ALA A 105 -35.53 -22.49 -1.02
C ALA A 105 -36.12 -22.61 0.40
N PRO A 106 -37.30 -23.25 0.59
CA PRO A 106 -37.86 -23.49 1.93
C PRO A 106 -36.88 -24.18 2.89
N GLU A 107 -36.01 -25.04 2.35
CA GLU A 107 -34.94 -25.74 3.09
C GLU A 107 -33.91 -24.78 3.70
N ASP A 108 -33.64 -23.64 3.06
CA ASP A 108 -32.66 -22.65 3.53
C ASP A 108 -33.15 -21.88 4.78
N TYR A 109 -34.42 -22.07 5.18
CA TYR A 109 -35.01 -21.50 6.39
C TYR A 109 -35.09 -22.48 7.57
N ILE A 110 -34.80 -23.77 7.34
CA ILE A 110 -34.91 -24.80 8.36
C ILE A 110 -33.76 -24.66 9.37
N ASN A 111 -34.07 -24.63 10.67
CA ASN A 111 -33.11 -24.52 11.78
C ASN A 111 -32.18 -23.29 11.71
N VAL A 112 -32.62 -22.20 11.05
CA VAL A 112 -31.84 -20.97 10.97
C VAL A 112 -31.97 -20.18 12.27
N SER A 113 -30.83 -19.78 12.84
CA SER A 113 -30.80 -18.95 14.04
C SER A 113 -31.46 -17.59 13.80
N LYS A 114 -32.19 -17.10 14.81
CA LYS A 114 -32.81 -15.76 14.83
C LYS A 114 -31.94 -14.72 15.52
N GLU A 115 -30.80 -15.14 16.06
CA GLU A 115 -29.87 -14.26 16.77
C GLU A 115 -29.30 -13.19 15.83
N PRO A 116 -28.84 -12.05 16.38
CA PRO A 116 -28.18 -11.01 15.58
C PRO A 116 -27.09 -11.58 14.67
N LEU A 117 -26.99 -11.03 13.46
CA LEU A 117 -25.95 -11.45 12.50
C LEU A 117 -24.56 -11.14 13.04
N THR A 118 -23.66 -12.11 12.94
CA THR A 118 -22.25 -11.90 13.19
C THR A 118 -21.66 -10.89 12.18
N PRO A 119 -20.57 -10.20 12.50
CA PRO A 119 -19.93 -9.29 11.56
C PRO A 119 -19.55 -9.97 10.23
N TRP A 120 -19.15 -11.25 10.26
CA TRP A 120 -18.83 -12.00 9.05
C TRP A 120 -20.06 -12.23 8.19
N GLU A 121 -21.20 -12.59 8.78
CA GLU A 121 -22.46 -12.78 8.05
C GLU A 121 -22.94 -11.46 7.44
N GLN A 122 -22.85 -10.36 8.19
CA GLN A 122 -23.21 -9.03 7.69
C GLN A 122 -22.36 -8.65 6.47
N TRP A 123 -21.03 -8.77 6.58
CA TRP A 123 -20.11 -8.49 5.48
C TRP A 123 -20.36 -9.40 4.28
N SER A 124 -20.45 -10.72 4.51
CA SER A 124 -20.66 -11.71 3.45
C SER A 124 -21.96 -11.46 2.69
N PHE A 125 -23.03 -11.10 3.40
CA PHE A 125 -24.32 -10.81 2.79
C PHE A 125 -24.26 -9.56 1.93
N ARG A 126 -23.70 -8.44 2.47
CA ARG A 126 -23.51 -7.21 1.70
C ARG A 126 -22.66 -7.45 0.46
N ALA A 127 -21.59 -8.24 0.58
CA ALA A 127 -20.67 -8.49 -0.52
C ALA A 127 -21.28 -9.31 -1.64
N GLN A 128 -21.96 -10.41 -1.30
CA GLN A 128 -22.61 -11.25 -2.30
C GLN A 128 -23.79 -10.54 -2.97
N LYS A 129 -24.61 -9.83 -2.19
CA LYS A 129 -25.71 -9.01 -2.70
C LYS A 129 -25.22 -7.98 -3.71
N ALA A 130 -24.16 -7.23 -3.38
CA ALA A 130 -23.61 -6.22 -4.28
C ALA A 130 -23.09 -6.80 -5.60
N ARG A 131 -22.45 -7.99 -5.57
CA ARG A 131 -21.98 -8.68 -6.79
C ARG A 131 -23.13 -9.11 -7.68
N LYS A 132 -24.21 -9.65 -7.11
CA LYS A 132 -25.38 -10.12 -7.86
C LYS A 132 -26.19 -8.97 -8.45
N GLN A 133 -26.24 -7.83 -7.76
CA GLN A 133 -26.94 -6.63 -8.22
C GLN A 133 -26.12 -5.76 -9.20
N GLY A 134 -24.91 -6.20 -9.58
CA GLY A 134 -24.06 -5.47 -10.53
C GLY A 134 -23.52 -4.13 -10.01
N GLY A 135 -23.57 -3.89 -8.70
CA GLY A 135 -23.17 -2.62 -8.11
C GLY A 135 -21.66 -2.35 -8.27
N GLN A 136 -21.30 -1.24 -8.93
CA GLN A 136 -19.92 -0.75 -9.03
C GLN A 136 -19.45 0.00 -7.77
N THR A 137 -19.74 -0.51 -6.57
CA THR A 137 -19.33 0.16 -5.34
C THR A 137 -17.98 -0.37 -4.84
N LYS A 138 -17.13 0.54 -4.34
CA LYS A 138 -15.92 0.22 -3.56
C LYS A 138 -16.37 -0.53 -2.30
N LEU A 139 -16.34 -1.85 -2.38
CA LEU A 139 -16.95 -2.73 -1.40
C LEU A 139 -15.87 -3.31 -0.47
N GLY A 140 -16.13 -3.24 0.83
CA GLY A 140 -15.23 -3.75 1.85
C GLY A 140 -15.91 -3.87 3.22
N PRO A 141 -15.31 -4.61 4.16
CA PRO A 141 -15.76 -4.64 5.53
C PRO A 141 -15.59 -3.25 6.17
N ARG A 142 -16.62 -2.84 6.91
CA ARG A 142 -16.71 -1.54 7.58
C ARG A 142 -16.16 -1.64 8.99
N VAL A 143 -15.33 -0.68 9.38
CA VAL A 143 -14.84 -0.49 10.74
C VAL A 143 -15.28 0.88 11.22
N VAL A 144 -15.85 0.96 12.42
CA VAL A 144 -16.11 2.23 13.10
C VAL A 144 -15.17 2.34 14.27
N PHE A 145 -14.22 3.26 14.16
CA PHE A 145 -13.31 3.54 15.25
C PHE A 145 -13.78 4.74 16.05
N VAL A 146 -13.91 4.57 17.36
CA VAL A 146 -14.18 5.63 18.32
C VAL A 146 -12.91 5.80 19.15
N LEU A 147 -12.11 6.79 18.80
CA LEU A 147 -10.90 7.11 19.55
C LEU A 147 -11.26 7.62 20.94
N LYS A 148 -12.24 8.52 21.01
CA LYS A 148 -12.80 9.04 22.26
C LYS A 148 -14.27 9.36 22.07
N GLU A 149 -15.10 8.86 22.98
CA GLU A 149 -16.54 9.09 22.95
C GLU A 149 -16.91 10.56 23.20
N GLY A 150 -17.90 11.03 22.44
CA GLY A 150 -18.49 12.34 22.63
C GLY A 150 -19.41 12.42 23.84
N LEU A 151 -19.65 13.63 24.34
CA LEU A 151 -20.57 13.88 25.46
C LEU A 151 -21.97 13.32 25.18
N LEU A 152 -22.49 13.48 23.95
CA LEU A 152 -23.82 13.00 23.58
C LEU A 152 -23.92 11.47 23.73
N SER A 153 -22.95 10.72 23.18
CA SER A 153 -22.93 9.26 23.30
C SER A 153 -22.83 8.79 24.75
N LYS A 154 -22.08 9.51 25.59
CA LYS A 154 -21.97 9.20 27.03
C LYS A 154 -23.29 9.43 27.77
N ILE A 155 -23.98 10.53 27.46
CA ILE A 155 -25.31 10.86 28.01
C ILE A 155 -26.29 9.75 27.63
N THR A 156 -26.41 9.42 26.34
CA THR A 156 -27.32 8.37 25.85
C THR A 156 -27.05 7.02 26.52
N ARG A 157 -25.77 6.63 26.64
CA ARG A 157 -25.40 5.37 27.30
C ARG A 157 -25.77 5.35 28.79
N LEU A 158 -25.62 6.46 29.51
CA LEU A 158 -26.02 6.54 30.92
C LEU A 158 -27.54 6.51 31.08
N GLU A 159 -28.28 7.18 30.20
CA GLU A 159 -29.73 7.11 30.17
C GLU A 159 -30.23 5.68 29.92
N GLU A 160 -29.59 4.94 29.00
CA GLU A 160 -29.87 3.52 28.77
C GLU A 160 -29.56 2.67 30.02
N LYS A 161 -28.41 2.87 30.67
CA LYS A 161 -28.06 2.17 31.92
C LYS A 161 -29.07 2.41 33.04
N ILE A 162 -29.53 3.66 33.20
CA ILE A 162 -30.57 4.01 34.18
C ILE A 162 -31.87 3.27 33.85
N LYS A 163 -32.26 3.24 32.58
CA LYS A 163 -33.47 2.54 32.11
C LYS A 163 -33.38 1.02 32.32
N GLU A 164 -32.24 0.41 32.05
CA GLU A 164 -31.99 -1.01 32.29
C GLU A 164 -31.99 -1.34 33.78
N LEU A 165 -31.31 -0.52 34.59
CA LEU A 165 -31.25 -0.70 36.04
C LEU A 165 -32.64 -0.61 36.68
N ASN A 166 -33.48 0.31 36.21
CA ASN A 166 -34.87 0.41 36.65
C ASN A 166 -35.69 -0.84 36.35
N ARG A 167 -35.42 -1.51 35.22
CA ARG A 167 -36.08 -2.76 34.80
C ARG A 167 -35.49 -4.00 35.47
N ASN A 168 -34.33 -3.88 36.10
CA ASN A 168 -33.68 -5.01 36.75
C ASN A 168 -34.40 -5.38 38.05
N SER A 169 -34.90 -6.62 38.10
CA SER A 169 -35.59 -7.22 39.25
C SER A 169 -34.68 -8.10 40.12
N THR A 170 -33.41 -8.28 39.74
CA THR A 170 -32.46 -9.16 40.44
C THR A 170 -31.61 -8.46 41.50
N LEU A 171 -31.59 -7.13 41.52
CA LEU A 171 -30.83 -6.33 42.48
C LEU A 171 -31.69 -5.96 43.68
N SER A 172 -31.07 -5.84 44.85
CA SER A 172 -31.76 -5.34 46.04
C SER A 172 -32.10 -3.85 45.89
N GLU A 173 -33.25 -3.42 46.44
CA GLU A 173 -33.68 -2.01 46.41
C GLU A 173 -32.62 -1.00 46.90
N PRO A 174 -31.87 -1.22 48.01
CA PRO A 174 -30.84 -0.28 48.43
C PRO A 174 -29.65 -0.20 47.46
N GLU A 175 -29.22 -1.31 46.87
CA GLU A 175 -28.15 -1.32 45.86
C GLU A 175 -28.57 -0.61 44.58
N LYS A 176 -29.82 -0.84 44.15
CA LYS A 176 -30.44 -0.19 42.99
C LYS A 176 -30.53 1.32 43.20
N ALA A 177 -30.99 1.77 44.36
CA ALA A 177 -31.07 3.19 44.72
C ALA A 177 -29.68 3.87 44.72
N SER A 178 -28.67 3.19 45.28
CA SER A 178 -27.29 3.69 45.30
C SER A 178 -26.71 3.86 43.89
N LEU A 179 -26.88 2.85 43.02
CA LEU A 179 -26.40 2.89 41.63
C LEU A 179 -27.15 3.94 40.80
N LEU A 180 -28.46 4.08 40.99
CA LEU A 180 -29.25 5.12 40.33
C LEU A 180 -28.80 6.52 40.75
N ALA A 181 -28.57 6.75 42.04
CA ALA A 181 -28.04 8.03 42.53
C ALA A 181 -26.68 8.34 41.88
N LYS A 182 -25.77 7.36 41.83
CA LYS A 182 -24.47 7.50 41.16
C LYS A 182 -24.61 7.88 39.68
N TYR A 183 -25.43 7.17 38.91
CA TYR A 183 -25.60 7.45 37.48
C TYR A 183 -26.33 8.76 37.20
N ASN A 184 -27.30 9.14 38.02
CA ASN A 184 -28.00 10.42 37.89
C ASN A 184 -27.06 11.61 38.14
N ILE A 185 -26.17 11.52 39.13
CA ILE A 185 -25.15 12.54 39.39
C ILE A 185 -24.20 12.66 38.18
N GLU A 186 -23.70 11.53 37.66
CA GLU A 186 -22.82 11.51 36.49
C GLU A 186 -23.53 12.08 35.24
N LEU A 187 -24.78 11.71 35.02
CA LEU A 187 -25.62 12.21 33.94
C LEU A 187 -25.82 13.73 34.03
N GLN A 188 -26.10 14.25 35.24
CA GLN A 188 -26.25 15.69 35.46
C GLN A 188 -24.95 16.45 35.16
N ALA A 189 -23.82 15.92 35.61
CA ALA A 189 -22.50 16.52 35.32
C ALA A 189 -22.21 16.56 33.81
N LEU A 190 -22.51 15.48 33.07
CA LEU A 190 -22.34 15.44 31.62
C LEU A 190 -23.28 16.39 30.88
N ARG A 191 -24.53 16.56 31.34
CA ARG A 191 -25.49 17.50 30.76
C ARG A 191 -25.02 18.95 30.92
N VAL A 192 -24.42 19.30 32.05
CA VAL A 192 -23.80 20.62 32.27
C VAL A 192 -22.64 20.83 31.29
N GLN A 193 -21.73 19.87 31.17
CA GLN A 193 -20.62 19.94 30.21
C GLN A 193 -21.12 20.06 28.77
N TYR A 194 -22.18 19.33 28.41
CA TYR A 194 -22.79 19.40 27.07
C TYR A 194 -23.37 20.79 26.79
N ALA A 195 -24.12 21.37 27.74
CA ALA A 195 -24.70 22.70 27.59
C ALA A 195 -23.63 23.81 27.48
N GLU A 196 -22.50 23.65 28.17
CA GLU A 196 -21.35 24.55 28.05
C GLU A 196 -20.66 24.40 26.70
N ALA A 197 -20.37 23.17 26.28
CA ALA A 197 -19.72 22.89 24.99
C ALA A 197 -20.55 23.34 23.78
N GLN A 198 -21.88 23.36 23.87
CA GLN A 198 -22.74 23.91 22.81
C GLN A 198 -22.57 25.42 22.60
N LYS A 199 -22.15 26.18 23.63
CA LYS A 199 -21.95 27.63 23.50
C LYS A 199 -20.69 27.97 22.69
N ASN A 200 -19.73 27.06 22.61
CA ASN A 200 -18.46 27.24 21.90
C ASN A 200 -18.41 26.38 20.62
N SER A 201 -18.54 26.99 19.43
CA SER A 201 -18.51 26.22 18.17
C SER A 201 -17.17 25.46 17.94
N LYS A 202 -16.09 25.86 18.62
CA LYS A 202 -14.79 25.17 18.62
C LYS A 202 -14.82 23.82 19.36
N GLU A 203 -15.82 23.56 20.20
CA GLU A 203 -15.96 22.33 21.02
C GLU A 203 -16.89 21.27 20.39
N ASN A 204 -17.36 21.49 19.16
CA ASN A 204 -18.21 20.54 18.43
C ASN A 204 -17.67 19.10 18.41
N ARG A 205 -16.33 18.89 18.44
CA ARG A 205 -15.70 17.57 18.55
C ARG A 205 -15.75 16.94 19.93
N GLN A 206 -15.77 17.72 21.01
CA GLN A 206 -16.00 17.17 22.35
C GLN A 206 -17.44 16.66 22.49
N VAL A 207 -18.38 17.35 21.85
CA VAL A 207 -19.80 16.96 21.84
C VAL A 207 -20.02 15.68 21.02
N SER A 208 -19.52 15.65 19.78
CA SER A 208 -19.73 14.54 18.84
C SER A 208 -18.77 13.36 19.02
N GLY A 209 -17.61 13.58 19.63
CA GLY A 209 -16.56 12.57 19.80
C GLY A 209 -15.58 12.50 18.62
N TYR A 210 -14.53 11.71 18.80
CA TYR A 210 -13.50 11.46 17.80
C TYR A 210 -13.78 10.11 17.13
N ILE A 211 -14.68 10.15 16.15
CA ILE A 211 -15.20 8.96 15.47
C ILE A 211 -14.70 8.95 14.02
N PHE A 212 -14.26 7.79 13.56
CA PHE A 212 -13.82 7.57 12.20
C PHE A 212 -14.37 6.25 11.63
N PRO A 213 -15.48 6.30 10.89
CA PRO A 213 -15.95 5.17 10.12
C PRO A 213 -15.17 5.06 8.81
N PHE A 214 -14.67 3.86 8.49
CA PHE A 214 -13.98 3.59 7.23
C PHE A 214 -14.28 2.19 6.70
N ILE A 215 -13.99 1.98 5.42
CA ILE A 215 -14.20 0.72 4.71
C ILE A 215 -12.86 0.22 4.21
N ILE A 216 -12.54 -1.04 4.47
CA ILE A 216 -11.28 -1.65 4.01
C ILE A 216 -11.51 -2.29 2.65
N ILE A 217 -11.02 -1.62 1.61
CA ILE A 217 -11.08 -2.09 0.22
C ILE A 217 -9.81 -2.82 -0.18
N SER A 218 -9.80 -3.44 -1.36
CA SER A 218 -8.63 -4.16 -1.90
C SER A 218 -7.34 -3.31 -1.94
N GLU A 219 -7.47 -2.01 -2.24
CA GLU A 219 -6.36 -1.02 -2.25
C GLU A 219 -5.77 -0.75 -0.84
N CYS A 220 -6.54 -1.01 0.22
CA CYS A 220 -6.07 -0.92 1.60
C CYS A 220 -5.33 -2.18 2.06
N GLY A 221 -5.38 -3.25 1.26
CA GLY A 221 -4.66 -4.50 1.52
C GLY A 221 -3.15 -4.38 1.28
N ALA A 222 -2.41 -5.39 1.72
CA ALA A 222 -0.98 -5.52 1.50
C ALA A 222 -0.62 -6.39 0.28
N ILE A 223 -1.61 -6.95 -0.44
CA ILE A 223 -1.36 -7.97 -1.48
C ILE A 223 -0.45 -7.46 -2.59
N GLU A 224 -0.62 -6.21 -3.03
CA GLU A 224 0.23 -5.63 -4.07
C GLU A 224 1.69 -5.56 -3.62
N ILE A 225 1.91 -5.13 -2.38
CA ILE A 225 3.23 -4.99 -1.77
C ILE A 225 3.85 -6.37 -1.51
N MET A 226 3.05 -7.32 -1.05
CA MET A 226 3.44 -8.72 -0.89
C MET A 226 3.87 -9.34 -2.23
N ALA A 227 3.14 -9.05 -3.33
CA ALA A 227 3.50 -9.52 -4.65
C ALA A 227 4.83 -8.93 -5.14
N ILE A 228 5.05 -7.63 -4.91
CA ILE A 228 6.31 -6.95 -5.22
C ILE A 228 7.47 -7.58 -4.44
N PHE A 229 7.31 -7.76 -3.13
CA PHE A 229 8.34 -8.40 -2.30
C PHE A 229 8.61 -9.85 -2.72
N PHE A 230 7.55 -10.62 -2.95
CA PHE A 230 7.64 -12.00 -3.44
C PHE A 230 8.41 -12.08 -4.76
N ALA A 231 8.07 -11.22 -5.72
CA ALA A 231 8.77 -11.13 -7.00
C ALA A 231 10.25 -10.78 -6.80
N ALA A 232 10.58 -9.85 -5.91
CA ALA A 232 11.97 -9.48 -5.62
C ALA A 232 12.78 -10.64 -5.05
N VAL A 233 12.18 -11.45 -4.16
CA VAL A 233 12.83 -12.63 -3.57
C VAL A 233 13.00 -13.75 -4.59
N ILE A 234 11.98 -14.03 -5.40
CA ILE A 234 11.99 -15.11 -6.38
C ILE A 234 12.92 -14.76 -7.56
N ALA A 235 12.96 -13.50 -7.99
CA ALA A 235 13.87 -13.01 -9.03
C ALA A 235 15.34 -13.06 -8.63
N TYR A 236 15.64 -12.97 -7.34
CA TYR A 236 17.02 -12.93 -6.87
C TYR A 236 17.72 -14.30 -7.08
N PRO A 237 18.95 -14.33 -7.65
CA PRO A 237 19.66 -15.58 -7.95
C PRO A 237 20.28 -16.20 -6.69
N THR A 238 19.48 -16.94 -5.91
CA THR A 238 19.93 -17.66 -4.71
C THR A 238 19.23 -19.02 -4.55
N LEU A 239 19.66 -19.82 -3.56
CA LEU A 239 19.12 -21.13 -3.24
C LEU A 239 17.63 -21.07 -2.84
N PHE A 240 16.85 -22.07 -3.24
CA PHE A 240 15.41 -22.13 -2.97
C PHE A 240 15.06 -22.05 -1.48
N ARG A 241 15.83 -22.71 -0.59
CA ARG A 241 15.61 -22.65 0.86
C ARG A 241 15.71 -21.22 1.42
N LYS A 242 16.63 -20.41 0.88
CA LYS A 242 16.83 -19.01 1.27
C LYS A 242 15.68 -18.12 0.78
N LYS A 243 15.16 -18.40 -0.42
CA LYS A 243 13.93 -17.75 -0.95
C LYS A 243 12.72 -18.06 -0.09
N LEU A 244 12.51 -19.33 0.25
CA LEU A 244 11.38 -19.75 1.08
C LEU A 244 11.40 -19.07 2.46
N LEU A 245 12.57 -19.01 3.12
CA LEU A 245 12.71 -18.30 4.39
C LEU A 245 12.38 -16.81 4.25
N GLY A 246 12.82 -16.17 3.17
CA GLY A 246 12.47 -14.78 2.87
C GLY A 246 10.98 -14.54 2.73
N ILE A 247 10.28 -15.44 2.03
CA ILE A 247 8.83 -15.35 1.83
C ILE A 247 8.07 -15.60 3.13
N VAL A 248 8.40 -16.67 3.86
CA VAL A 248 7.72 -17.06 5.10
C VAL A 248 7.84 -16.00 6.19
N VAL A 249 8.96 -15.27 6.23
CA VAL A 249 9.15 -14.17 7.19
C VAL A 249 8.62 -12.84 6.65
N GLY A 250 8.94 -12.52 5.39
CA GLY A 250 8.65 -11.21 4.80
C GLY A 250 7.17 -10.98 4.53
N ILE A 251 6.40 -11.99 4.09
CA ILE A 251 4.97 -11.82 3.79
C ILE A 251 4.16 -11.51 5.06
N PRO A 252 4.28 -12.27 6.17
CA PRO A 252 3.62 -11.90 7.43
C PRO A 252 4.06 -10.52 7.93
N LEU A 253 5.35 -10.18 7.79
CA LEU A 253 5.85 -8.87 8.18
C LEU A 253 5.15 -7.73 7.40
N MET A 254 4.96 -7.86 6.09
CA MET A 254 4.19 -6.90 5.28
C MET A 254 2.74 -6.79 5.74
N TYR A 255 2.11 -7.92 6.11
CA TYR A 255 0.75 -7.94 6.65
C TYR A 255 0.63 -7.14 7.95
N PHE A 256 1.56 -7.33 8.89
CA PHE A 256 1.55 -6.61 10.17
C PHE A 256 1.81 -5.11 10.01
N VAL A 257 2.73 -4.72 9.12
CA VAL A 257 2.93 -3.30 8.80
C VAL A 257 1.67 -2.69 8.19
N ASN A 258 0.87 -3.46 7.46
CA ASN A 258 -0.42 -2.98 6.98
C ASN A 258 -1.43 -2.74 8.08
N ILE A 259 -1.52 -3.65 9.05
CA ILE A 259 -2.36 -3.42 10.22
C ILE A 259 -1.91 -2.16 10.96
N PHE A 260 -0.60 -1.96 11.10
CA PHE A 260 -0.05 -0.75 11.71
C PHE A 260 -0.42 0.51 10.91
N ARG A 261 -0.26 0.51 9.59
CA ARG A 261 -0.69 1.59 8.69
C ARG A 261 -2.17 1.94 8.89
N LEU A 262 -3.05 0.94 8.83
CA LEU A 262 -4.49 1.15 8.93
C LEU A 262 -4.88 1.68 10.31
N THR A 263 -4.22 1.19 11.36
CA THR A 263 -4.40 1.68 12.73
C THR A 263 -3.98 3.15 12.84
N PHE A 264 -2.78 3.49 12.35
CA PHE A 264 -2.29 4.87 12.34
C PHE A 264 -3.24 5.80 11.57
N LEU A 265 -3.68 5.38 10.39
CA LEU A 265 -4.60 6.15 9.56
C LEU A 265 -5.97 6.32 10.22
N ALA A 266 -6.46 5.32 10.96
CA ALA A 266 -7.71 5.44 11.70
C ALA A 266 -7.60 6.44 12.85
N ILE A 267 -6.47 6.49 13.56
CA ILE A 267 -6.22 7.49 14.61
C ILE A 267 -6.20 8.90 14.02
N VAL A 268 -5.43 9.11 12.94
CA VAL A 268 -5.39 10.39 12.23
C VAL A 268 -6.77 10.76 11.68
N GLY A 269 -7.49 9.78 11.13
CA GLY A 269 -8.85 9.92 10.63
C GLY A 269 -9.80 10.39 11.73
N ALA A 270 -9.71 9.83 12.94
CA ALA A 270 -10.53 10.24 14.08
C ALA A 270 -10.16 11.65 14.58
N LEU A 271 -8.86 11.97 14.63
CA LEU A 271 -8.38 13.29 15.05
C LEU A 271 -8.73 14.40 14.05
N ASN A 272 -8.84 14.08 12.76
CA ASN A 272 -9.15 15.04 11.71
C ASN A 272 -10.52 14.84 11.04
N ALA A 273 -11.40 13.99 11.59
CA ALA A 273 -12.69 13.64 10.97
C ALA A 273 -12.58 13.29 9.47
N GLY A 274 -11.55 12.55 9.09
CA GLY A 274 -11.27 12.19 7.69
C GLY A 274 -10.83 13.35 6.78
N GLY A 275 -10.49 14.51 7.33
CA GLY A 275 -10.09 15.69 6.57
C GLY A 275 -8.73 15.59 5.87
N LYS A 276 -8.25 16.71 5.33
CA LYS A 276 -7.08 16.83 4.42
C LYS A 276 -5.82 16.07 4.85
N TRP A 277 -5.49 16.03 6.15
CA TRP A 277 -4.32 15.30 6.66
C TRP A 277 -4.46 13.78 6.51
N PHE A 278 -5.66 13.23 6.70
CA PHE A 278 -5.91 11.81 6.50
C PHE A 278 -5.68 11.45 5.03
N GLU A 279 -6.26 12.21 4.10
CA GLU A 279 -6.09 11.99 2.66
C GLU A 279 -4.62 12.09 2.26
N PHE A 280 -3.92 13.12 2.73
CA PHE A 280 -2.51 13.32 2.42
C PHE A 280 -1.64 12.16 2.94
N LEU A 281 -1.85 11.74 4.19
CA LEU A 281 -1.10 10.62 4.77
C LEU A 281 -1.44 9.28 4.10
N HIS A 282 -2.72 9.06 3.78
CA HIS A 282 -3.22 7.82 3.18
C HIS A 282 -2.68 7.61 1.76
N TYR A 283 -2.74 8.63 0.91
CA TYR A 283 -2.37 8.53 -0.50
C TYR A 283 -0.87 8.75 -0.77
N TYR A 284 -0.21 9.64 -0.03
CA TYR A 284 1.16 10.04 -0.38
C TYR A 284 2.21 9.51 0.58
N VAL A 285 2.04 9.76 1.88
CA VAL A 285 3.07 9.43 2.87
C VAL A 285 3.20 7.93 3.05
N TRP A 286 2.10 7.22 3.30
CA TRP A 286 2.14 5.77 3.51
C TRP A 286 2.59 4.99 2.29
N GLN A 287 2.28 5.49 1.09
CA GLN A 287 2.76 4.89 -0.15
C GLN A 287 4.30 4.98 -0.24
N ALA A 288 4.87 6.14 0.06
CA ALA A 288 6.33 6.32 0.09
C ALA A 288 6.98 5.45 1.18
N VAL A 289 6.42 5.48 2.40
CA VAL A 289 6.91 4.66 3.54
C VAL A 289 6.92 3.18 3.18
N TYR A 290 5.88 2.70 2.49
CA TYR A 290 5.81 1.30 2.10
C TYR A 290 6.87 0.88 1.09
N ILE A 291 7.11 1.69 0.07
CA ILE A 291 8.16 1.41 -0.91
C ILE A 291 9.50 1.29 -0.19
N VAL A 292 9.84 2.24 0.69
CA VAL A 292 11.08 2.20 1.49
C VAL A 292 11.14 0.94 2.34
N PHE A 293 10.03 0.61 3.00
CA PHE A 293 9.95 -0.57 3.85
C PHE A 293 10.22 -1.87 3.08
N VAL A 294 9.61 -2.05 1.91
CA VAL A 294 9.83 -3.23 1.06
C VAL A 294 11.28 -3.36 0.66
N VAL A 295 11.88 -2.25 0.23
CA VAL A 295 13.30 -2.22 -0.14
C VAL A 295 14.18 -2.56 1.06
N ALA A 296 13.88 -2.00 2.24
CA ALA A 296 14.62 -2.26 3.46
C ALA A 296 14.56 -3.74 3.85
N VAL A 297 13.37 -4.35 3.86
CA VAL A 297 13.17 -5.76 4.20
C VAL A 297 13.84 -6.67 3.18
N TRP A 298 13.76 -6.34 1.88
CA TRP A 298 14.43 -7.12 0.83
C TRP A 298 15.96 -7.04 0.93
N LEU A 299 16.52 -5.85 1.18
CA LEU A 299 17.95 -5.68 1.42
C LEU A 299 18.39 -6.43 2.69
N ALA A 300 17.62 -6.33 3.78
CA ALA A 300 17.90 -7.08 5.00
C ALA A 300 17.87 -8.59 4.73
N TRP A 301 16.89 -9.10 3.99
CA TRP A 301 16.85 -10.52 3.61
C TRP A 301 18.10 -10.94 2.80
N ILE A 302 18.56 -10.12 1.85
CA ILE A 302 19.80 -10.38 1.12
C ILE A 302 20.98 -10.47 2.09
N GLU A 303 21.16 -9.49 2.98
CA GLU A 303 22.30 -9.50 3.90
C GLU A 303 22.26 -10.65 4.90
N PHE A 304 21.09 -10.93 5.49
CA PHE A 304 20.94 -11.86 6.61
C PHE A 304 20.67 -13.30 6.23
N VAL A 305 20.07 -13.52 5.06
CA VAL A 305 19.68 -14.87 4.62
C VAL A 305 20.51 -15.29 3.42
N VAL A 306 20.70 -14.39 2.45
CA VAL A 306 21.49 -14.70 1.25
C VAL A 306 22.98 -14.76 1.55
N TYR A 307 23.54 -13.74 2.22
CA TYR A 307 24.98 -13.66 2.47
C TYR A 307 25.43 -14.22 3.81
N ALA A 308 24.52 -14.60 4.71
CA ALA A 308 24.92 -15.27 5.95
C ALA A 308 25.64 -16.61 5.67
N GLU A 309 26.84 -16.74 6.23
CA GLU A 309 27.63 -17.97 6.20
C GLU A 309 26.95 -19.03 7.08
N VAL A 310 26.67 -20.19 6.48
CA VAL A 310 26.22 -21.34 7.26
C VAL A 310 27.47 -22.03 7.81
N LYS A 311 27.79 -21.83 9.08
CA LYS A 311 28.72 -22.74 9.76
C LYS A 311 28.01 -24.09 9.95
N GLU A 312 28.62 -25.16 9.42
CA GLU A 312 28.13 -26.52 9.60
C GLU A 312 28.12 -26.91 11.10
N GLY A 313 27.09 -27.66 11.52
CA GLY A 313 26.97 -28.16 12.90
C GLY A 313 26.17 -27.30 13.89
N MET A 314 25.66 -26.13 13.50
CA MET A 314 24.91 -25.25 14.42
C MET A 314 23.43 -25.66 14.58
N SER A 315 22.97 -25.77 15.84
CA SER A 315 21.56 -25.99 16.19
C SER A 315 20.69 -24.79 15.78
N PHE A 316 19.39 -25.02 15.56
CA PHE A 316 18.42 -23.96 15.25
C PHE A 316 18.36 -22.88 16.35
N ARG A 317 18.52 -23.27 17.62
CA ARG A 317 18.57 -22.34 18.76
C ARG A 317 19.81 -21.46 18.72
N ASP A 318 20.98 -22.03 18.42
CA ASP A 318 22.24 -21.29 18.30
C ASP A 318 22.21 -20.29 17.15
N ARG A 319 21.50 -20.61 16.06
CA ARG A 319 21.24 -19.66 14.96
C ARG A 319 20.40 -18.46 15.41
N ILE A 320 19.34 -18.68 16.19
CA ILE A 320 18.53 -17.58 16.71
C ILE A 320 19.37 -16.70 17.65
N ILE A 321 20.15 -17.30 18.54
CA ILE A 321 21.02 -16.56 19.48
C ILE A 321 22.12 -15.80 18.73
N GLN A 322 22.69 -16.37 17.65
CA GLN A 322 23.67 -15.68 16.81
C GLN A 322 23.09 -14.45 16.10
N ILE A 323 21.82 -14.44 15.70
CA ILE A 323 21.19 -13.25 15.10
C ILE A 323 21.30 -12.03 16.03
N PHE A 324 21.24 -12.25 17.36
CA PHE A 324 21.36 -11.19 18.37
C PHE A 324 22.81 -10.86 18.78
N GLN A 325 23.83 -11.53 18.22
CA GLN A 325 25.24 -11.18 18.46
C GLN A 325 25.70 -9.95 17.66
N LYS A 326 26.59 -9.14 18.24
CA LYS A 326 27.08 -7.85 17.69
C LYS A 326 27.61 -7.92 16.24
N LYS A 327 28.30 -9.00 15.85
CA LYS A 327 28.85 -9.17 14.49
C LYS A 327 27.76 -9.36 13.42
N THR A 328 26.62 -9.92 13.81
CA THR A 328 25.46 -10.18 12.96
C THR A 328 24.59 -8.94 12.80
N LEU A 329 24.63 -7.99 13.74
CA LEU A 329 23.86 -6.74 13.66
C LEU A 329 24.47 -5.67 12.75
N VAL A 330 25.73 -5.81 12.32
CA VAL A 330 26.40 -4.81 11.46
C VAL A 330 25.68 -4.59 10.12
N PRO A 331 25.27 -5.63 9.36
CA PRO A 331 24.48 -5.43 8.14
C PRO A 331 23.09 -4.83 8.39
N LEU A 332 22.48 -5.09 9.56
CA LEU A 332 21.21 -4.46 9.96
C LEU A 332 21.42 -2.95 10.12
N PHE A 333 22.48 -2.56 10.84
CA PHE A 333 22.81 -1.17 11.04
C PHE A 333 23.18 -0.48 9.72
N GLN A 334 23.89 -1.16 8.81
CA GLN A 334 24.16 -0.62 7.48
C GLN A 334 22.89 -0.44 6.64
N THR A 335 21.97 -1.39 6.70
CA THR A 335 20.67 -1.30 6.02
C THR A 335 19.83 -0.18 6.63
N LEU A 336 19.78 -0.08 7.95
CA LEU A 336 19.10 1.00 8.67
C LEU A 336 19.70 2.36 8.32
N LEU A 337 21.03 2.48 8.31
CA LEU A 337 21.73 3.70 7.92
C LEU A 337 21.45 4.06 6.46
N PHE A 338 21.37 3.07 5.56
CA PHE A 338 20.97 3.30 4.17
C PHE A 338 19.53 3.83 4.10
N CYS A 339 18.60 3.24 4.84
CA CYS A 339 17.21 3.70 4.90
C CYS A 339 17.08 5.11 5.51
N VAL A 340 17.81 5.41 6.59
CA VAL A 340 17.83 6.75 7.20
C VAL A 340 18.39 7.77 6.21
N LYS A 341 19.52 7.48 5.56
CA LYS A 341 20.07 8.36 4.50
C LYS A 341 19.09 8.55 3.35
N PHE A 342 18.41 7.47 2.94
CA PHE A 342 17.37 7.57 1.93
C PHE A 342 16.24 8.50 2.36
N ILE A 343 15.70 8.33 3.58
CA ILE A 343 14.63 9.16 4.12
C ILE A 343 15.06 10.64 4.20
N LEU A 344 16.26 10.91 4.72
CA LEU A 344 16.80 12.27 4.83
C LEU A 344 16.96 12.96 3.48
N VAL A 345 17.22 12.22 2.40
CA VAL A 345 17.36 12.77 1.05
C VAL A 345 16.02 12.83 0.32
N VAL A 346 15.17 11.82 0.44
CA VAL A 346 13.91 11.71 -0.32
C VAL A 346 12.86 12.68 0.19
N VAL A 347 12.74 12.91 1.49
CA VAL A 347 11.72 13.80 2.07
C VAL A 347 11.86 15.23 1.52
N PRO A 348 13.02 15.91 1.63
CA PRO A 348 13.15 17.26 1.07
C PRO A 348 12.99 17.27 -0.45
N LEU A 349 13.51 16.26 -1.15
CA LEU A 349 13.40 16.16 -2.61
C LEU A 349 11.94 16.01 -3.06
N VAL A 350 11.14 15.21 -2.36
CA VAL A 350 9.71 15.04 -2.61
C VAL A 350 8.95 16.33 -2.33
N CYS A 351 9.25 17.04 -1.24
CA CYS A 351 8.62 18.33 -0.94
C CYS A 351 8.90 19.37 -2.03
N ILE A 352 10.16 19.47 -2.49
CA ILE A 352 10.54 20.33 -3.62
C ILE A 352 9.81 19.91 -4.89
N TRP A 353 9.78 18.60 -5.17
CA TRP A 353 9.09 18.07 -6.34
C TRP A 353 7.60 18.38 -6.34
N TRP A 354 6.94 18.24 -5.20
CA TRP A 354 5.53 18.56 -5.03
C TRP A 354 5.24 20.05 -5.26
N ALA A 355 6.11 20.94 -4.79
CA ALA A 355 6.02 22.36 -5.13
C ALA A 355 6.12 22.62 -6.64
N LEU A 356 6.88 21.79 -7.38
CA LEU A 356 7.09 21.89 -8.83
C LEU A 356 6.04 21.16 -9.69
N ILE A 357 5.08 20.45 -9.09
CA ILE A 357 4.01 19.73 -9.83
C ILE A 357 3.31 20.62 -10.86
N PRO A 358 2.92 21.88 -10.57
CA PRO A 358 2.25 22.73 -11.56
C PRO A 358 3.09 22.94 -12.83
N VAL A 359 4.39 23.17 -12.67
CA VAL A 359 5.32 23.39 -13.80
C VAL A 359 5.51 22.11 -14.60
N TYR A 360 5.85 21.01 -13.92
CA TYR A 360 6.09 19.73 -14.58
C TYR A 360 4.83 19.17 -15.24
N GLY A 361 3.68 19.29 -14.57
CA GLY A 361 2.39 18.87 -15.10
C GLY A 361 1.97 19.69 -16.33
N TRP A 362 2.22 21.00 -16.34
CA TRP A 362 2.00 21.82 -17.54
C TRP A 362 2.85 21.33 -18.72
N ILE A 363 4.15 21.07 -18.51
CA ILE A 363 5.05 20.53 -19.55
C ILE A 363 4.50 19.19 -20.08
N LEU A 364 4.10 18.29 -19.19
CA LEU A 364 3.52 17.01 -19.57
C LEU A 364 2.26 17.17 -20.42
N VAL A 365 1.37 18.11 -20.07
CA VAL A 365 0.16 18.41 -20.84
C VAL A 365 0.51 18.93 -22.23
N GLN A 366 1.49 19.82 -22.37
CA GLN A 366 1.90 20.32 -23.69
C GLN A 366 2.46 19.21 -24.59
N ILE A 367 3.34 18.37 -24.05
CA ILE A 367 3.96 17.28 -24.82
C ILE A 367 2.92 16.21 -25.18
N SER A 368 2.19 15.70 -24.17
CA SER A 368 1.18 14.65 -24.40
C SER A 368 0.01 15.15 -25.25
N GLY A 369 -0.44 16.39 -25.05
CA GLY A 369 -1.47 17.03 -25.86
C GLY A 369 -1.06 17.20 -27.31
N SER A 370 0.19 17.57 -27.57
CA SER A 370 0.73 17.67 -28.94
C SER A 370 0.75 16.31 -29.63
N ILE A 371 1.20 15.25 -28.94
CA ILE A 371 1.16 13.87 -29.45
C ILE A 371 -0.29 13.45 -29.76
N LEU A 372 -1.20 13.65 -28.80
CA LEU A 372 -2.60 13.29 -28.96
C LEU A 372 -3.26 14.01 -30.14
N ARG A 373 -2.97 15.30 -30.32
CA ARG A 373 -3.54 16.12 -31.39
C ARG A 373 -2.96 15.78 -32.75
N PHE A 374 -1.64 15.82 -32.89
CA PHE A 374 -0.98 15.75 -34.21
C PHE A 374 -0.65 14.32 -34.65
N ILE A 375 -0.41 13.40 -33.72
CA ILE A 375 -0.06 12.02 -34.05
C ILE A 375 -1.28 11.10 -33.96
N MET A 376 -2.12 11.28 -32.94
CA MET A 376 -3.27 10.39 -32.69
C MET A 376 -4.63 10.92 -33.18
N GLY A 377 -4.66 12.14 -33.74
CA GLY A 377 -5.88 12.75 -34.30
C GLY A 377 -6.99 13.01 -33.27
N VAL A 378 -6.66 13.19 -32.00
CA VAL A 378 -7.63 13.57 -30.96
C VAL A 378 -7.87 15.08 -31.05
N PRO A 379 -9.13 15.56 -31.17
CA PRO A 379 -9.41 16.98 -31.39
C PRO A 379 -9.30 17.79 -30.07
N ILE A 380 -8.09 17.92 -29.54
CA ILE A 380 -7.79 18.69 -28.33
C ILE A 380 -7.82 20.19 -28.66
N VAL A 381 -8.68 20.91 -27.96
CA VAL A 381 -8.85 22.37 -28.05
C VAL A 381 -7.90 23.09 -27.11
N ALA A 382 -7.84 22.64 -25.85
CA ALA A 382 -7.01 23.21 -24.81
C ALA A 382 -6.61 22.15 -23.78
N GLY A 383 -5.58 22.42 -22.99
CA GLY A 383 -5.22 21.61 -21.84
C GLY A 383 -4.43 22.41 -20.82
N GLY A 384 -4.55 22.02 -19.55
CA GLY A 384 -3.84 22.70 -18.47
C GLY A 384 -3.76 21.85 -17.22
N ILE A 385 -3.32 22.49 -16.13
CA ILE A 385 -3.24 21.90 -14.79
C ILE A 385 -3.98 22.80 -13.82
N ARG A 386 -4.71 22.18 -12.88
CA ARG A 386 -5.34 22.86 -11.75
C ARG A 386 -4.61 22.44 -10.49
N PRO A 387 -3.72 23.30 -9.95
CA PRO A 387 -3.03 23.03 -8.70
C PRO A 387 -4.03 22.95 -7.54
N SER A 388 -3.94 21.90 -6.73
CA SER A 388 -4.78 21.78 -5.53
C SER A 388 -4.15 20.88 -4.47
N GLY A 389 -4.66 20.93 -3.24
CA GLY A 389 -4.19 20.13 -2.12
C GLY A 389 -2.90 20.63 -1.47
N PHE A 390 -2.44 19.92 -0.44
CA PHE A 390 -1.21 20.25 0.28
C PHE A 390 -0.01 20.08 -0.65
N LEU A 391 0.83 21.11 -0.81
CA LEU A 391 1.96 21.12 -1.74
C LEU A 391 1.58 20.68 -3.17
N ASN A 392 0.41 21.07 -3.68
CA ASN A 392 -0.05 20.69 -5.03
C ASN A 392 -0.24 19.17 -5.24
N THR A 393 -0.31 18.36 -4.18
CA THR A 393 -0.45 16.90 -4.31
C THR A 393 -1.79 16.47 -4.90
N ALA A 394 -2.86 17.24 -4.74
CA ALA A 394 -4.15 16.96 -5.37
C ALA A 394 -4.31 17.65 -6.74
N SER A 395 -3.21 18.03 -7.40
CA SER A 395 -3.28 18.64 -8.72
C SER A 395 -3.89 17.70 -9.75
N VAL A 396 -4.75 18.26 -10.60
CA VAL A 396 -5.37 17.55 -11.72
C VAL A 396 -4.94 18.19 -13.04
N ILE A 397 -4.60 17.35 -14.02
CA ILE A 397 -4.49 17.80 -15.41
C ILE A 397 -5.86 17.74 -16.06
N TYR A 398 -6.12 18.63 -17.02
CA TYR A 398 -7.34 18.63 -17.79
C TYR A 398 -7.09 18.82 -19.28
N PHE A 399 -7.95 18.21 -20.10
CA PHE A 399 -8.00 18.39 -21.55
C PHE A 399 -9.42 18.72 -21.99
N VAL A 400 -9.56 19.75 -22.82
CA VAL A 400 -10.79 20.12 -23.51
C VAL A 400 -10.74 19.47 -24.89
N ILE A 401 -11.70 18.58 -25.17
CA ILE A 401 -11.77 17.83 -26.44
C ILE A 401 -13.06 18.22 -27.15
N GLN A 402 -12.95 18.58 -28.44
CA GLN A 402 -14.11 18.95 -29.25
C GLN A 402 -15.10 17.78 -29.33
N GLY A 403 -16.39 18.07 -29.13
CA GLY A 403 -17.46 17.08 -29.12
C GLY A 403 -17.71 16.37 -27.78
N TYR A 404 -16.96 16.71 -26.73
CA TYR A 404 -17.26 16.30 -25.36
C TYR A 404 -17.79 17.50 -24.57
N GLU A 405 -18.90 17.32 -23.86
CA GLU A 405 -19.50 18.37 -23.02
C GLU A 405 -18.65 18.71 -21.78
N PHE A 406 -17.88 17.74 -21.29
CA PHE A 406 -17.09 17.86 -20.07
C PHE A 406 -15.60 17.73 -20.32
N GLU A 407 -14.81 18.50 -19.58
CA GLU A 407 -13.36 18.39 -19.56
C GLU A 407 -12.92 17.02 -19.04
N LYS A 408 -11.92 16.44 -19.68
CA LYS A 408 -11.30 15.22 -19.18
C LYS A 408 -10.24 15.58 -18.15
N THR A 409 -10.50 15.26 -16.89
CA THR A 409 -9.58 15.51 -15.78
C THR A 409 -8.93 14.23 -15.27
N SER A 410 -7.70 14.32 -14.76
CA SER A 410 -7.00 13.19 -14.14
C SER A 410 -6.03 13.66 -13.05
N PRO A 411 -6.02 13.06 -11.85
CA PRO A 411 -5.00 13.31 -10.85
C PRO A 411 -3.62 12.96 -11.37
N ILE A 412 -2.63 13.84 -11.17
CA ILE A 412 -1.29 13.63 -11.73
C ILE A 412 -0.23 13.26 -10.70
N ALA A 413 -0.35 13.71 -9.45
CA ALA A 413 0.74 13.64 -8.49
C ALA A 413 1.24 12.21 -8.22
N LEU A 414 0.33 11.24 -8.07
CA LEU A 414 0.70 9.84 -7.81
C LEU A 414 1.47 9.21 -8.98
N LEU A 415 1.13 9.58 -10.22
CA LEU A 415 1.81 9.10 -11.42
C LEU A 415 3.27 9.60 -11.44
N ILE A 416 3.49 10.87 -11.08
CA ILE A 416 4.78 11.56 -11.29
C ILE A 416 5.68 11.61 -10.05
N THR A 417 5.20 11.19 -8.88
CA THR A 417 5.98 11.21 -7.60
C THR A 417 6.99 10.04 -7.50
N ASN A 418 7.18 9.29 -8.58
CA ASN A 418 8.20 8.24 -8.69
C ASN A 418 9.62 8.80 -8.98
N LEU A 419 9.74 10.02 -9.51
CA LEU A 419 11.04 10.62 -9.85
C LEU A 419 11.94 10.89 -8.62
N PRO A 420 11.44 11.53 -7.54
CA PRO A 420 12.27 11.81 -6.38
C PRO A 420 12.84 10.54 -5.72
N PRO A 421 12.06 9.47 -5.44
CA PRO A 421 12.61 8.22 -4.92
C PRO A 421 13.75 7.64 -5.77
N PHE A 422 13.64 7.70 -7.10
CA PHE A 422 14.69 7.19 -8.00
C PHE A 422 15.98 8.01 -7.84
N ILE A 423 15.86 9.34 -7.92
CA ILE A 423 17.00 10.25 -7.78
C ILE A 423 17.64 10.06 -6.40
N SER A 424 16.84 9.99 -5.33
CA SER A 424 17.35 9.77 -3.97
C SER A 424 18.12 8.45 -3.85
N LEU A 425 17.61 7.34 -4.40
CA LEU A 425 18.31 6.05 -4.43
C LEU A 425 19.66 6.16 -5.16
N MET A 426 19.70 6.86 -6.30
CA MET A 426 20.93 7.07 -7.07
C MET A 426 21.95 7.95 -6.34
N LEU A 427 21.50 9.00 -5.64
CA LEU A 427 22.37 9.91 -4.88
C LEU A 427 23.06 9.21 -3.71
N ILE A 428 22.32 8.39 -2.94
CA ILE A 428 22.87 7.68 -1.78
C ILE A 428 23.70 6.45 -2.15
N THR A 429 23.59 5.99 -3.40
CA THR A 429 24.34 4.83 -3.87
C THR A 429 25.82 5.17 -4.07
N ARG A 430 26.68 4.29 -3.56
CA ARG A 430 28.15 4.40 -3.68
C ARG A 430 28.61 3.99 -5.09
N ILE A 431 28.63 4.96 -6.00
CA ILE A 431 29.13 4.84 -7.37
C ILE A 431 29.90 6.12 -7.75
N SER A 432 30.72 6.05 -8.80
CA SER A 432 31.46 7.22 -9.30
C SER A 432 30.51 8.33 -9.79
N TRP A 433 30.93 9.59 -9.66
CA TRP A 433 30.11 10.75 -10.02
C TRP A 433 29.63 10.73 -11.47
N ILE A 434 30.51 10.39 -12.42
CA ILE A 434 30.19 10.33 -13.86
C ILE A 434 29.18 9.22 -14.14
N SER A 435 29.37 8.03 -13.54
CA SER A 435 28.43 6.92 -13.67
C SER A 435 27.07 7.27 -13.08
N ARG A 436 27.06 7.94 -11.91
CA ARG A 436 25.84 8.43 -11.27
C ARG A 436 25.07 9.38 -12.18
N LEU A 437 25.73 10.40 -12.72
CA LEU A 437 25.08 11.41 -13.56
C LEU A 437 24.46 10.77 -14.81
N LYS A 438 25.20 9.89 -15.50
CA LYS A 438 24.69 9.17 -16.68
C LYS A 438 23.47 8.31 -16.34
N LYS A 439 23.51 7.57 -15.23
CA LYS A 439 22.40 6.70 -14.80
C LYS A 439 21.18 7.50 -14.35
N ILE A 440 21.38 8.62 -13.66
CA ILE A 440 20.29 9.54 -13.32
C ILE A 440 19.63 10.06 -14.60
N LEU A 441 20.42 10.56 -15.56
CA LEU A 441 19.89 11.08 -16.83
C LEU A 441 19.04 10.02 -17.55
N TRP A 442 19.60 8.82 -17.74
CA TRP A 442 18.88 7.71 -18.37
C TRP A 442 17.60 7.32 -17.63
N GLY A 443 17.66 7.13 -16.32
CA GLY A 443 16.47 6.74 -15.55
C GLY A 443 15.40 7.82 -15.50
N VAL A 444 15.78 9.09 -15.36
CA VAL A 444 14.87 10.22 -15.44
C VAL A 444 14.20 10.27 -16.81
N SER A 445 14.95 10.11 -17.91
CA SER A 445 14.38 10.07 -19.26
C SER A 445 13.38 8.92 -19.45
N ILE A 446 13.70 7.72 -18.96
CA ILE A 446 12.80 6.56 -19.05
C ILE A 446 11.50 6.81 -18.26
N ILE A 447 11.60 7.37 -17.06
CA ILE A 447 10.43 7.69 -16.21
C ILE A 447 9.56 8.78 -16.87
N ILE A 448 10.16 9.87 -17.35
CA ILE A 448 9.43 10.96 -18.02
C ILE A 448 8.72 10.45 -19.29
N LEU A 449 9.41 9.64 -20.11
CA LEU A 449 8.80 9.01 -21.27
C LEU A 449 7.61 8.14 -20.87
N GLY A 450 7.76 7.38 -19.78
CA GLY A 450 6.68 6.63 -19.17
C GLY A 450 5.47 7.51 -18.82
N HIS A 451 5.68 8.66 -18.17
CA HIS A 451 4.56 9.56 -17.81
C HIS A 451 3.81 10.07 -19.05
N ILE A 452 4.56 10.48 -20.08
CA ILE A 452 3.98 10.94 -21.35
C ILE A 452 3.16 9.82 -21.98
N LEU A 453 3.75 8.63 -22.11
CA LEU A 453 3.08 7.47 -22.72
C LEU A 453 1.81 7.08 -21.95
N PHE A 454 1.86 7.10 -20.62
CA PHE A 454 0.70 6.81 -19.78
C PHE A 454 -0.44 7.79 -20.04
N ILE A 455 -0.17 9.09 -20.02
CA ILE A 455 -1.19 10.13 -20.27
C ILE A 455 -1.79 9.95 -21.67
N VAL A 456 -0.95 9.74 -22.67
CA VAL A 456 -1.37 9.52 -24.07
C VAL A 456 -2.27 8.29 -24.20
N ILE A 457 -1.85 7.14 -23.65
CA ILE A 457 -2.63 5.90 -23.70
C ILE A 457 -3.96 6.05 -22.96
N VAL A 458 -3.93 6.58 -21.74
CA VAL A 458 -5.13 6.69 -20.89
C VAL A 458 -6.16 7.61 -21.54
N LEU A 459 -5.75 8.73 -22.12
CA LEU A 459 -6.68 9.66 -22.77
C LEU A 459 -7.18 9.15 -24.11
N ARG A 460 -6.33 8.49 -24.91
CA ARG A 460 -6.75 7.93 -26.20
C ARG A 460 -7.73 6.78 -26.04
N TYR A 461 -7.43 5.86 -25.14
CA TYR A 461 -8.16 4.60 -24.99
C TYR A 461 -9.12 4.61 -23.80
N GLN A 462 -9.48 5.79 -23.29
CA GLN A 462 -10.25 5.91 -22.05
C GLN A 462 -11.57 5.14 -22.08
N GLU A 463 -12.34 5.16 -23.18
CA GLU A 463 -13.62 4.45 -23.25
C GLU A 463 -13.44 2.94 -23.13
N VAL A 464 -12.37 2.41 -23.74
CA VAL A 464 -11.96 1.01 -23.57
C VAL A 464 -11.50 0.77 -22.13
N LEU A 465 -10.71 1.68 -21.57
CA LEU A 465 -10.20 1.56 -20.19
C LEU A 465 -11.28 1.74 -19.12
N LYS A 466 -12.39 2.43 -19.39
CA LYS A 466 -13.56 2.50 -18.50
C LYS A 466 -14.26 1.15 -18.42
N ALA A 467 -14.35 0.43 -19.55
CA ALA A 467 -14.82 -0.96 -19.54
C ALA A 467 -13.88 -1.89 -18.76
N TYR A 468 -12.62 -1.49 -18.59
CA TYR A 468 -11.60 -2.19 -17.82
C TYR A 468 -10.97 -1.29 -16.75
N SER A 469 -11.79 -0.72 -15.84
CA SER A 469 -11.38 0.24 -14.78
C SER A 469 -10.14 -0.16 -13.97
N GLU A 470 -9.81 -1.44 -13.97
CA GLU A 470 -8.70 -2.05 -13.25
C GLU A 470 -7.34 -1.98 -13.97
N LEU A 471 -7.29 -1.77 -15.29
CA LEU A 471 -6.03 -1.70 -16.05
C LEU A 471 -5.20 -0.45 -15.68
N PRO A 472 -5.82 0.75 -15.54
CA PRO A 472 -5.12 1.92 -15.03
C PRO A 472 -4.48 1.71 -13.65
N MET A 473 -5.14 0.97 -12.74
CA MET A 473 -4.62 0.72 -11.39
C MET A 473 -3.35 -0.15 -11.38
N ALA A 474 -3.33 -1.25 -12.14
CA ALA A 474 -2.14 -2.10 -12.25
C ALA A 474 -0.95 -1.34 -12.85
N VAL A 475 -1.22 -0.48 -13.84
CA VAL A 475 -0.19 0.38 -14.42
C VAL A 475 0.30 1.41 -13.40
N ILE A 476 -0.59 2.08 -12.66
CA ILE A 476 -0.19 2.99 -11.58
C ILE A 476 0.72 2.27 -10.58
N GLN A 477 0.36 1.07 -10.13
CA GLN A 477 1.16 0.30 -9.19
C GLN A 477 2.53 -0.08 -9.76
N PHE A 478 2.61 -0.42 -11.05
CA PHE A 478 3.88 -0.61 -11.74
C PHE A 478 4.74 0.66 -11.70
N TYR A 479 4.18 1.82 -12.04
CA TYR A 479 4.90 3.10 -12.03
C TYR A 479 5.40 3.49 -10.63
N LEU A 480 4.69 3.10 -9.57
CA LEU A 480 5.12 3.30 -8.19
C LEU A 480 6.37 2.48 -7.83
N THR A 481 6.54 1.31 -8.44
CA THR A 481 7.72 0.45 -8.21
C THR A 481 8.89 0.72 -9.16
N MET A 482 8.63 1.43 -10.26
CA MET A 482 9.61 1.76 -11.31
C MET A 482 10.91 2.40 -10.78
N PRO A 483 10.89 3.32 -9.80
CA PRO A 483 12.12 3.91 -9.26
C PRO A 483 13.10 2.87 -8.73
N PHE A 484 12.56 1.90 -8.00
CA PHE A 484 13.34 0.84 -7.40
C PHE A 484 13.83 -0.17 -8.44
N MET A 485 12.98 -0.54 -9.39
CA MET A 485 13.36 -1.44 -10.48
C MET A 485 14.49 -0.87 -11.34
N LEU A 486 14.36 0.40 -11.76
CA LEU A 486 15.39 1.09 -12.54
C LEU A 486 16.68 1.24 -11.75
N TRP A 487 16.56 1.62 -10.48
CA TRP A 487 17.70 1.71 -9.60
C TRP A 487 18.45 0.37 -9.50
N ILE A 488 17.74 -0.73 -9.27
CA ILE A 488 18.33 -2.06 -9.27
C ILE A 488 18.99 -2.33 -10.62
N ALA A 489 18.25 -2.22 -11.73
CA ALA A 489 18.74 -2.52 -13.08
C ALA A 489 20.08 -1.82 -13.37
N MET A 490 20.20 -0.57 -12.95
CA MET A 490 21.36 0.29 -13.20
C MET A 490 22.52 0.09 -12.24
N VAL A 491 22.28 -0.43 -11.03
CA VAL A 491 23.30 -0.54 -9.96
C VAL A 491 23.61 -2.02 -9.63
N PHE A 492 22.88 -2.96 -10.24
CA PHE A 492 22.91 -4.37 -9.84
C PHE A 492 24.32 -4.96 -9.87
N ARG A 493 25.05 -4.69 -10.96
CA ARG A 493 26.42 -5.17 -11.14
C ARG A 493 27.36 -4.61 -10.06
N GLU A 494 27.35 -3.29 -9.87
CA GLU A 494 28.27 -2.64 -8.93
C GLU A 494 27.96 -2.98 -7.47
N ARG A 495 26.70 -3.23 -7.11
CA ARG A 495 26.27 -3.43 -5.71
C ARG A 495 26.11 -4.89 -5.31
N PHE A 496 25.68 -5.77 -6.22
CA PHE A 496 25.32 -7.15 -5.88
C PHE A 496 26.22 -8.21 -6.52
N LEU A 497 26.83 -7.95 -7.69
CA LEU A 497 27.73 -8.91 -8.35
C LEU A 497 29.20 -8.73 -7.95
N ASN A 498 29.66 -7.51 -7.72
CA ASN A 498 31.08 -7.22 -7.40
C ASN A 498 31.46 -7.45 -5.92
N ARG A 499 30.59 -8.05 -5.09
CA ARG A 499 31.02 -8.54 -3.78
C ARG A 499 31.87 -9.79 -4.00
N PRO A 500 33.10 -9.89 -3.45
CA PRO A 500 34.01 -10.98 -3.76
C PRO A 500 33.31 -12.32 -3.55
N SER A 501 33.12 -13.03 -4.65
CA SER A 501 32.49 -14.33 -4.75
C SER A 501 33.44 -15.42 -4.28
N ASN A 502 33.83 -15.41 -3.00
CA ASN A 502 34.65 -16.49 -2.45
C ASN A 502 33.84 -17.77 -2.11
N ASN A 503 32.50 -17.72 -2.12
CA ASN A 503 31.70 -18.73 -1.42
C ASN A 503 30.58 -19.42 -2.24
N LEU A 504 30.68 -19.54 -3.56
CA LEU A 504 29.66 -20.23 -4.38
C LEU A 504 30.10 -21.52 -5.08
N THR A 505 31.31 -22.02 -4.81
CA THR A 505 31.74 -23.35 -5.23
C THR A 505 32.15 -24.16 -4.01
N PRO A 506 31.46 -25.28 -3.68
CA PRO A 506 32.08 -26.27 -2.82
C PRO A 506 33.29 -26.79 -3.59
N SER A 507 34.48 -26.55 -3.05
CA SER A 507 35.70 -27.21 -3.46
C SER A 507 35.39 -28.70 -3.62
N LYS A 508 35.39 -29.20 -4.86
CA LYS A 508 35.61 -30.62 -5.11
C LYS A 508 36.99 -30.89 -4.51
N LYS A 509 37.01 -31.47 -3.31
CA LYS A 509 38.21 -32.05 -2.74
C LYS A 509 38.70 -33.11 -3.74
N GLN A 510 39.81 -32.81 -4.40
CA GLN A 510 40.75 -33.83 -4.84
C GLN A 510 41.48 -34.31 -3.59
N ALA A 511 41.19 -35.55 -3.20
CA ALA A 511 42.09 -36.50 -2.56
C ALA A 511 41.40 -37.86 -2.61
#